data_AF-A0A8T9AKB9-F1
#
_entry.id   AF-A0A8T9AKB9-F1
#
_cell.length_a   1.000
_cell.length_b   1.000
_cell.length_c   1.000
_cell.angle_alpha   90.00
_cell.angle_beta   90.00
_cell.angle_gamma   90.00
#
_symmetry.space_group_name_H-M   'P 1'
#
loop_
_entity.id
_entity.type
_entity.pdbx_description
1 polymer ?
#
loop_
_entity_poly.entity_id
_entity_poly.type
_entity_poly.pdbx_seq_one_letter_code
_entity_poly.pdbx_strand_id
1 'polypeptide(L)'
;MSVGAALEQLLRLIYRRAIKLSMLPEDERDSHYDHIRLSCCAAAEHIGQDPDRAAVTANDMVEFVRALVGIIEVGSGPDHERSADQRVPMPHSGGQESGATRI
;
A
#
# COMPACT_ATOMS: atom_id res chain seq x y z
N MET A 1 -11.05 -15.56 -17.31
CA MET A 1 -10.30 -14.43 -16.74
C MET A 1 -9.40 -13.89 -17.84
N SER A 2 -9.43 -12.59 -18.15
CA SER A 2 -8.52 -12.05 -19.19
C SER A 2 -7.11 -11.90 -18.62
N VAL A 3 -6.09 -11.94 -19.49
CA VAL A 3 -4.69 -11.71 -19.08
C VAL A 3 -4.55 -10.33 -18.43
N GLY A 4 -5.21 -9.31 -18.96
CA GLY A 4 -5.23 -7.96 -18.38
C GLY A 4 -5.79 -7.93 -16.96
N ALA A 5 -6.91 -8.61 -16.70
CA ALA A 5 -7.49 -8.66 -15.36
C ALA A 5 -6.59 -9.39 -14.35
N ALA A 6 -5.87 -10.43 -14.78
CA ALA A 6 -4.90 -11.11 -13.92
C ALA A 6 -3.70 -10.21 -13.59
N LEU A 7 -3.18 -9.48 -14.57
CA LEU A 7 -2.08 -8.55 -14.38
C LEU A 7 -2.47 -7.40 -13.42
N GLU A 8 -3.67 -6.83 -13.57
CA GLU A 8 -4.18 -5.81 -12.65
C GLU A 8 -4.25 -6.31 -11.20
N GLN A 9 -4.69 -7.56 -11.00
CA GLN A 9 -4.74 -8.15 -9.65
C GLN A 9 -3.34 -8.35 -9.07
N LEU A 10 -2.38 -8.83 -9.87
CA LEU A 10 -0.98 -8.97 -9.45
C LEU A 10 -0.39 -7.62 -9.04
N LEU A 11 -0.58 -6.58 -9.87
CA LEU A 11 -0.12 -5.23 -9.58
C LEU A 11 -0.75 -4.67 -8.30
N ARG A 12 -2.07 -4.87 -8.09
CA ARG A 12 -2.75 -4.45 -6.85
C ARG A 12 -2.20 -5.16 -5.61
N LEU A 13 -1.89 -6.45 -5.70
CA LEU A 13 -1.32 -7.20 -4.58
C LEU A 13 0.08 -6.69 -4.23
N ILE A 14 0.92 -6.45 -5.24
CA ILE A 14 2.28 -5.93 -5.04
C ILE A 14 2.22 -4.52 -4.45
N TYR A 15 1.37 -3.64 -4.99
CA TYR A 15 1.20 -2.28 -4.48
C TYR A 15 0.74 -2.24 -3.02
N ARG A 16 -0.27 -3.06 -2.66
CA ARG A 16 -0.73 -3.16 -1.26
C ARG A 16 0.37 -3.64 -0.32
N ARG A 17 1.24 -4.54 -0.78
CA ARG A 17 2.39 -4.99 0.01
C ARG A 17 3.43 -3.88 0.15
N ALA A 18 3.73 -3.15 -0.92
CA ALA A 18 4.66 -2.02 -0.89
C ALA A 18 4.20 -0.92 0.08
N ILE A 19 2.91 -0.56 0.11
CA ILE A 19 2.35 0.38 1.11
C ILE A 19 2.62 -0.12 2.54
N LYS A 20 2.45 -1.41 2.79
CA LYS A 20 2.71 -1.96 4.14
C LYS A 20 4.18 -1.87 4.51
N LEU A 21 5.08 -2.12 3.55
CA LEU A 21 6.51 -2.04 3.77
C LEU A 21 6.99 -0.60 3.96
N SER A 22 6.42 0.37 3.23
CA SER A 22 6.79 1.79 3.36
C SER A 22 6.42 2.38 4.72
N MET A 23 5.55 1.73 5.50
CA MET A 23 5.22 2.14 6.86
C MET A 23 6.18 1.59 7.92
N LEU A 24 7.03 0.61 7.57
CA LEU A 24 8.02 0.04 8.49
C LEU A 24 9.32 0.87 8.49
N PRO A 25 10.08 0.93 9.59
CA PRO A 25 11.46 1.41 9.58
C PRO A 25 12.33 0.65 8.56
N GLU A 26 13.33 1.31 7.98
CA GLU A 26 14.17 0.74 6.92
C GLU A 26 14.88 -0.56 7.38
N ASP A 27 15.39 -0.57 8.61
CA ASP A 27 16.09 -1.70 9.22
C ASP A 27 15.21 -2.94 9.47
N GLU A 28 13.88 -2.75 9.53
CA GLU A 28 12.94 -3.86 9.70
C GLU A 28 12.52 -4.50 8.36
N ARG A 29 12.73 -3.81 7.22
CA ARG A 29 12.25 -4.24 5.90
C ARG A 29 13.04 -5.39 5.29
N ASP A 30 14.32 -5.54 5.64
CA ASP A 30 15.21 -6.53 5.01
C ASP A 30 14.69 -7.97 5.13
N SER A 31 14.17 -8.32 6.30
CA SER A 31 13.55 -9.64 6.52
C SER A 31 12.35 -9.89 5.59
N HIS A 32 11.59 -8.84 5.25
CA HIS A 32 10.47 -8.95 4.33
C HIS A 32 10.91 -9.06 2.87
N TYR A 33 11.99 -8.39 2.48
CA TYR A 33 12.59 -8.53 1.15
C TYR A 33 13.18 -9.92 0.95
N ASP A 34 13.83 -10.49 1.98
CA ASP A 34 14.28 -11.87 1.94
C ASP A 34 13.13 -12.87 1.77
N HIS A 35 12.02 -12.64 2.47
CA HIS A 35 10.84 -13.48 2.30
C HIS A 35 10.21 -13.36 0.90
N ILE A 36 10.23 -12.16 0.30
CA ILE A 36 9.83 -11.97 -1.12
C ILE A 36 10.73 -12.82 -2.01
N ARG A 37 12.05 -12.67 -1.86
CA ARG A 37 13.04 -13.39 -2.66
C ARG A 37 12.82 -14.89 -2.62
N LEU A 38 12.74 -15.47 -1.43
CA LEU A 38 12.52 -16.92 -1.25
C LEU A 38 11.21 -17.39 -1.89
N SER A 39 10.13 -16.64 -1.70
CA SER A 39 8.83 -16.98 -2.28
C SER A 39 8.85 -16.90 -3.81
N CYS A 40 9.52 -15.89 -4.36
CA CYS A 40 9.65 -15.70 -5.80
C CYS A 40 10.56 -16.77 -6.43
N CYS A 41 11.66 -17.17 -5.78
CA CYS A 41 12.48 -18.31 -6.24
C CYS A 41 11.63 -19.56 -6.33
N ALA A 42 10.95 -19.94 -5.24
CA ALA A 42 10.13 -21.15 -5.19
C ALA A 42 9.01 -21.12 -6.25
N ALA A 43 8.35 -19.97 -6.44
CA ALA A 43 7.33 -19.82 -7.47
C ALA A 43 7.90 -19.91 -8.89
N ALA A 44 9.06 -19.29 -9.15
CA ALA A 44 9.72 -19.31 -10.45
C ALA A 44 10.19 -20.73 -10.84
N GLU A 45 10.76 -21.47 -9.89
CA GLU A 45 11.10 -22.89 -10.08
C GLU A 45 9.84 -23.73 -10.34
N HIS A 46 8.76 -23.50 -9.59
CA HIS A 46 7.51 -24.23 -9.77
C HIS A 46 6.91 -24.06 -11.17
N ILE A 47 7.09 -22.90 -11.80
CA ILE A 47 6.65 -22.65 -13.19
C ILE A 47 7.68 -23.07 -14.25
N GLY A 48 8.74 -23.77 -13.85
CA GLY A 48 9.68 -24.44 -14.74
C GLY A 48 10.97 -23.68 -15.04
N GLN A 49 11.30 -22.61 -14.30
CA GLN A 49 12.62 -22.01 -14.40
C GLN A 49 13.68 -22.89 -13.71
N ASP A 50 14.90 -22.92 -14.24
CA ASP A 50 16.05 -23.48 -13.53
C ASP A 50 16.44 -22.58 -12.33
N PRO A 51 17.16 -23.13 -11.33
CA PRO A 51 17.47 -22.39 -10.09
C PRO A 51 18.20 -21.06 -10.30
N ASP A 52 19.11 -20.98 -11.29
CA ASP A 52 19.87 -19.77 -11.55
C ASP A 52 18.96 -18.68 -12.12
N ARG A 53 18.08 -19.03 -13.06
CA ARG A 53 17.06 -18.12 -13.60
C ARG A 53 16.01 -17.72 -12.57
N ALA A 54 15.60 -18.65 -11.71
CA ALA A 54 14.66 -18.38 -10.63
C ALA A 54 15.26 -17.36 -9.64
N ALA A 55 16.54 -17.49 -9.30
CA ALA A 55 17.25 -16.54 -8.46
C ALA A 55 17.32 -15.14 -9.08
N VAL A 56 17.60 -15.04 -10.39
CA VAL A 56 17.56 -13.75 -11.12
C VAL A 56 16.16 -13.15 -11.06
N THR A 57 15.13 -13.91 -11.40
CA THR A 57 13.73 -13.45 -11.35
C THR A 57 13.36 -12.96 -9.94
N ALA A 58 13.76 -13.69 -8.90
CA ALA A 58 13.45 -13.30 -7.53
C ALA A 58 14.14 -11.99 -7.11
N ASN A 59 15.40 -11.79 -7.52
CA ASN A 59 16.13 -10.56 -7.25
C ASN A 59 15.47 -9.36 -7.95
N ASP A 60 15.09 -9.51 -9.22
CA ASP A 60 14.39 -8.46 -9.97
C ASP A 60 13.05 -8.10 -9.31
N MET A 61 12.32 -9.09 -8.78
CA MET A 61 11.08 -8.85 -8.05
C MET A 61 11.32 -8.10 -6.72
N VAL A 62 12.41 -8.38 -6.01
CA VAL A 62 12.77 -7.63 -4.80
C VAL A 62 13.10 -6.17 -5.14
N GLU A 63 13.94 -5.95 -6.16
CA GLU A 63 14.31 -4.60 -6.59
C GLU A 63 13.10 -3.79 -7.08
N PHE A 64 12.17 -4.45 -7.80
CA PHE A 64 10.90 -3.84 -8.18
C PHE A 64 10.10 -3.38 -6.96
N VAL A 65 9.99 -4.21 -5.92
CA VAL A 65 9.26 -3.84 -4.70
C VAL A 65 9.98 -2.72 -3.93
N ARG A 66 11.32 -2.77 -3.83
CA ARG A 66 12.13 -1.71 -3.20
C ARG A 66 11.93 -0.37 -3.89
N ALA A 67 12.00 -0.34 -5.21
CA ALA A 67 11.74 0.86 -6.01
C ALA A 67 10.32 1.40 -5.76
N LEU A 68 9.31 0.53 -5.71
CA LEU A 68 7.93 0.92 -5.46
C LEU A 68 7.75 1.51 -4.05
N VAL A 69 8.41 0.94 -3.04
CA VAL A 69 8.44 1.48 -1.67
C VAL A 69 9.04 2.89 -1.68
N GLY A 70 10.21 3.08 -2.31
CA GLY A 70 10.84 4.40 -2.40
C GLY A 70 9.97 5.45 -3.10
N ILE A 71 9.23 5.06 -4.15
CA ILE A 71 8.25 5.94 -4.81
C ILE A 71 7.13 6.35 -3.86
N ILE A 72 6.58 5.40 -3.10
CA ILE A 72 5.51 5.66 -2.13
C ILE A 72 6.00 6.62 -1.05
N GLU A 73 7.21 6.41 -0.53
CA GLU A 73 7.80 7.26 0.51
C GLU A 73 8.02 8.70 0.03
N VAL A 74 8.58 8.89 -1.16
CA VAL A 74 8.75 10.23 -1.76
C VAL A 74 7.39 10.91 -1.96
N GLY A 75 6.36 10.17 -2.37
CA GLY A 75 5.00 10.68 -2.51
C GLY A 75 4.26 10.95 -1.20
N SER A 76 4.75 10.43 -0.08
CA SER A 76 4.12 10.52 1.26
C SER A 76 4.70 11.63 2.13
N GLY A 77 5.30 12.66 1.53
CA GLY A 77 5.84 13.84 2.22
C GLY A 77 4.83 14.55 3.16
N PRO A 78 5.26 15.56 3.94
CA PRO A 78 4.62 16.03 5.19
C PRO A 78 3.16 16.54 5.06
N ASP A 79 2.59 16.59 3.87
CA ASP A 79 1.22 17.00 3.62
C ASP A 79 0.16 15.98 4.10
N HIS A 80 0.54 14.72 4.40
CA HIS A 80 -0.42 13.74 4.92
C HIS A 80 -0.85 13.98 6.38
N GLU A 81 -0.09 14.74 7.17
CA GLU A 81 -0.50 15.11 8.54
C GLU A 81 -1.57 16.21 8.55
N ARG A 82 -1.70 17.01 7.49
CA ARG A 82 -2.65 18.13 7.45
C ARG A 82 -4.10 17.70 7.23
N SER A 83 -4.33 16.49 6.72
CA SER A 83 -5.68 16.00 6.41
C SER A 83 -6.36 15.24 7.57
N ALA A 84 -5.61 14.90 8.63
CA ALA A 84 -6.16 14.24 9.82
C ALA A 84 -6.76 15.23 10.83
N ASP A 85 -6.50 16.53 10.67
CA ASP A 85 -6.97 17.58 11.59
C ASP A 85 -8.37 18.12 11.26
N GLN A 86 -9.01 17.62 10.19
CA GLN A 86 -10.40 17.96 9.88
C GLN A 86 -11.38 17.04 10.64
N ARG A 87 -11.25 17.01 11.97
CA ARG A 87 -12.27 16.45 12.86
C ARG A 87 -13.36 17.49 13.13
N VAL A 88 -14.48 17.29 12.44
CA VAL A 88 -15.88 17.57 12.85
C VAL A 88 -16.26 19.01 13.24
N PRO A 89 -17.20 19.64 12.51
CA PRO A 89 -18.15 20.56 13.12
C PRO A 89 -19.40 19.77 13.53
N MET A 90 -19.62 19.66 14.84
CA MET A 90 -20.92 19.29 15.41
C MET A 90 -21.99 20.27 14.90
N PRO A 91 -23.20 19.81 14.53
CA PRO A 91 -24.34 20.72 14.45
C PRO A 91 -24.76 21.05 15.88
N HIS A 92 -24.61 22.32 16.26
CA HIS A 92 -25.18 22.85 17.49
C HIS A 92 -26.71 22.75 17.44
N SER A 93 -27.25 21.98 18.38
CA SER A 93 -28.67 21.97 18.73
C SER A 93 -29.01 23.30 19.39
N GLY A 94 -29.67 24.20 18.65
CA GLY A 94 -30.20 25.46 19.15
C GLY A 94 -31.72 25.44 19.12
N GLY A 95 -32.34 25.23 20.28
CA GLY A 95 -33.75 25.53 20.47
C GLY A 95 -33.96 27.04 20.45
N GLN A 96 -35.00 27.50 19.76
CA GLN A 96 -35.54 28.83 19.98
C GLN A 96 -37.06 28.78 19.95
N GLU A 97 -37.61 28.82 21.15
CA GLU A 97 -38.98 29.21 21.43
C GLU A 97 -39.23 30.62 20.86
N SER A 98 -40.34 30.81 20.17
CA SER A 98 -40.91 32.15 20.02
C SER A 98 -42.42 32.07 20.05
N GLY A 99 -42.97 32.42 21.20
CA GLY A 99 -44.39 32.62 21.39
C GLY A 99 -44.88 33.93 20.76
N ALA A 100 -46.22 34.00 20.69
CA ALA A 100 -47.09 35.15 20.45
C ALA A 100 -47.19 35.70 19.02
N THR A 101 -48.37 35.53 18.42
CA THR A 101 -49.22 36.67 18.01
C THR A 101 -50.70 36.23 17.95
N ARG A 102 -51.49 36.86 18.82
CA ARG A 102 -52.97 37.00 18.87
C ARG A 102 -53.41 37.73 17.58
N ILE A 103 -54.49 37.40 16.88
CA ILE A 103 -55.92 37.75 17.09
C ILE A 103 -56.77 36.72 16.34
#